data_AF-T0S476-F1
#
_entry.id   AF-T0S476-F1
#
_cell.length_a   1.000
_cell.length_b   1.000
_cell.length_c   1.000
_cell.angle_alpha   90.00
_cell.angle_beta   90.00
_cell.angle_gamma   90.00
#
_symmetry.space_group_name_H-M   'P 1'
#
loop_
_entity.id
_entity.type
_entity.pdbx_description
1 polymer ?
#
loop_
_entity_poly.entity_id
_entity_poly.type
_entity_poly.pdbx_seq_one_letter_code
_entity_poly.pdbx_strand_id
1 'polypeptide(L)'
;MATTRTRAKNALKRRKRRLQRQLEEDLHSVLHEGCEASTKEALEAEYMANEENTQRVHAAWITANATADAAFAKRQRILAERQRLMESIKQQVEQEKMEIEAAEKERAEAMESLRLEREEADEKHRAQVLASMSPEKQREVVCAFYARTGTCRFGANCTRYHTPVTSSRFLLVQGMHAIQLAADDALEIDEKQLRRAYAEFYNDVLAEFLKFGFVVQLTTCCNLAPHLRGNVYVEYQTEAHAAAAVHALFGRFYAGKQLYPTLVPMDSWAQGICGLYQQRRCTRGRDCNYLHPFATPVEDTPSYRFRRRSSPHQV
;
A
#
# COMPACT_ATOMS: atom_id res chain seq x y z
N MET A 1 52.75 -23.01 22.38
CA MET A 1 54.16 -23.34 22.65
C MET A 1 54.27 -23.98 24.03
N ALA A 2 54.62 -25.27 24.14
CA ALA A 2 54.88 -25.87 25.45
C ALA A 2 55.98 -25.06 26.13
N THR A 3 55.67 -24.44 27.28
CA THR A 3 56.60 -23.53 27.96
C THR A 3 57.93 -24.23 28.22
N THR A 4 59.04 -23.50 28.14
CA THR A 4 60.39 -23.97 28.50
C THR A 4 60.40 -24.71 29.84
N ARG A 5 59.51 -24.30 30.77
CA ARG A 5 59.24 -24.96 32.06
C ARG A 5 58.74 -26.40 31.94
N THR A 6 57.90 -26.72 30.96
CA THR A 6 57.38 -28.08 30.72
C THR A 6 58.45 -29.00 30.14
N ARG A 7 59.27 -28.48 29.21
CA ARG A 7 60.41 -29.23 28.63
C ARG A 7 61.50 -29.51 29.68
N ALA A 8 61.82 -28.53 30.52
CA ALA A 8 62.78 -28.70 31.62
C ALA A 8 62.28 -29.71 32.68
N LYS A 9 60.99 -29.67 33.04
CA LYS A 9 60.38 -30.67 33.93
C LYS A 9 60.44 -32.08 33.34
N ASN A 10 60.17 -32.22 32.04
CA ASN A 10 60.25 -33.52 31.36
C ASN A 10 61.70 -34.02 31.27
N ALA A 11 62.67 -33.14 31.02
CA ALA A 11 64.10 -33.49 31.01
C ALA A 11 64.60 -33.94 32.40
N LEU A 12 64.18 -33.24 33.46
CA LEU A 12 64.51 -33.60 34.85
C LEU A 12 63.88 -34.94 35.24
N LYS A 13 62.62 -35.18 34.88
CA LYS A 13 61.91 -36.46 35.11
C LYS A 13 62.62 -37.61 34.38
N ARG A 14 63.09 -37.39 33.14
CA ARG A 14 63.89 -38.35 32.37
C ARG A 14 65.26 -38.63 33.03
N ARG A 15 65.96 -37.59 33.50
CA ARG A 15 67.26 -37.74 34.17
C ARG A 15 67.13 -38.49 35.50
N LYS A 16 66.11 -38.17 36.30
CA LYS A 16 65.83 -38.87 37.56
C LYS A 16 65.55 -40.36 37.34
N ARG A 17 64.73 -40.70 36.34
CA ARG A 17 64.43 -42.09 35.99
C ARG A 17 65.64 -42.86 35.48
N ARG A 18 66.52 -42.22 34.69
CA ARG A 18 67.80 -42.83 34.26
C ARG A 18 68.71 -43.18 35.43
N LEU A 19 68.82 -42.27 36.42
CA LEU A 19 69.61 -42.53 37.63
C LEU A 19 68.99 -43.62 38.52
N GLN A 20 67.66 -43.66 38.64
CA GLN A 20 66.97 -44.74 39.37
C GLN A 20 67.16 -46.09 38.69
N ARG A 21 67.16 -46.13 37.36
CA ARG A 21 67.42 -47.34 36.57
C ARG A 21 68.86 -47.84 36.71
N GLN A 22 69.85 -46.94 36.70
CA GLN A 22 71.25 -47.33 36.98
C GLN A 22 71.38 -47.96 38.37
N LEU A 23 70.72 -47.38 39.38
CA LEU A 23 70.72 -47.94 40.72
C LEU A 23 70.00 -49.29 40.80
N GLU A 24 68.87 -49.46 40.10
CA GLU A 24 68.14 -50.72 40.02
C GLU A 24 68.89 -51.79 39.21
N GLU A 25 69.57 -51.43 38.12
CA GLU A 25 70.46 -52.33 37.35
C GLU A 25 71.65 -52.80 38.21
N ASP A 26 72.28 -51.89 38.95
CA ASP A 26 73.35 -52.22 39.91
C ASP A 26 72.85 -53.17 40.99
N LEU A 27 71.59 -53.02 41.45
CA LEU A 27 70.92 -53.91 42.40
C LEU A 27 70.47 -55.25 41.79
N HIS A 28 70.01 -55.26 40.54
CA HIS A 28 69.45 -56.44 39.87
C HIS A 28 70.54 -57.33 39.26
N SER A 29 71.69 -56.74 38.90
CA SER A 29 72.95 -57.44 38.58
C SER A 29 73.40 -58.38 39.72
N VAL A 30 72.91 -58.16 40.94
CA VAL A 30 73.25 -58.95 42.12
C VAL A 30 72.29 -60.13 42.32
N LEU A 31 71.11 -60.20 41.67
CA LEU A 31 70.04 -61.11 42.13
C LEU A 31 69.45 -62.16 41.15
N HIS A 32 69.24 -61.98 39.83
CA HIS A 32 68.88 -63.11 38.92
C HIS A 32 68.69 -62.73 37.43
N GLU A 33 68.91 -63.72 36.56
CA GLU A 33 68.78 -63.73 35.09
C GLU A 33 67.37 -63.43 34.53
N GLY A 34 67.28 -62.48 33.57
CA GLY A 34 66.93 -62.86 32.19
C GLY A 34 65.61 -62.42 31.53
N CYS A 35 64.47 -62.24 32.22
CA CYS A 35 63.18 -62.10 31.49
C CYS A 35 62.26 -60.91 31.89
N GLU A 36 62.39 -60.32 33.08
CA GLU A 36 61.49 -59.23 33.53
C GLU A 36 61.92 -57.82 33.13
N ALA A 37 63.17 -57.61 32.71
CA ALA A 37 63.68 -56.28 32.39
C ALA A 37 63.10 -55.74 31.07
N SER A 38 63.01 -56.58 30.04
CA SER A 38 62.51 -56.20 28.70
C SER A 38 61.04 -55.79 28.70
N THR A 39 60.19 -56.45 29.50
CA THR A 39 58.76 -56.13 29.61
C THR A 39 58.53 -54.81 30.35
N LYS A 40 59.33 -54.50 31.37
CA LYS A 40 59.28 -53.22 32.10
C LYS A 40 59.73 -52.05 31.21
N GLU A 41 60.77 -52.22 30.41
CA GLU A 41 61.23 -51.20 29.46
C GLU A 41 60.18 -50.90 28.37
N ALA A 42 59.50 -51.93 27.86
CA ALA A 42 58.42 -51.78 26.90
C ALA A 42 57.23 -50.98 27.48
N LEU A 43 56.81 -51.30 28.71
CA LEU A 43 55.74 -50.58 29.42
C LEU A 43 56.10 -49.12 29.72
N GLU A 44 57.36 -48.84 30.10
CA GLU A 44 57.82 -47.47 30.29
C GLU A 44 57.84 -46.68 28.98
N ALA A 45 58.28 -47.29 27.87
CA ALA A 45 58.28 -46.67 26.56
C ALA A 45 56.86 -46.33 26.10
N GLU A 46 55.90 -47.24 26.31
CA GLU A 46 54.48 -47.02 26.01
C GLU A 46 53.89 -45.87 26.85
N TYR A 47 54.17 -45.84 28.15
CA TYR A 47 53.73 -44.75 29.03
C TYR A 47 54.29 -43.39 28.57
N MET A 48 55.57 -43.34 28.20
CA MET A 48 56.21 -42.12 27.72
C MET A 48 55.63 -41.67 26.37
N ALA A 49 55.34 -42.61 25.47
CA ALA A 49 54.64 -42.31 24.21
C ALA A 49 53.23 -41.77 24.46
N ASN A 50 52.51 -42.31 25.44
CA ASN A 50 51.17 -41.83 25.81
C ASN A 50 51.21 -40.44 26.46
N GLU A 51 52.18 -40.15 27.32
CA GLU A 51 52.40 -38.81 27.92
C GLU A 51 52.74 -37.77 26.83
N GLU A 52 53.59 -38.13 25.86
CA GLU A 52 53.90 -37.28 24.70
C GLU A 52 52.67 -37.06 23.81
N ASN A 53 51.89 -38.11 23.55
CA ASN A 53 50.65 -38.00 22.76
C ASN A 53 49.63 -37.09 23.45
N THR A 54 49.45 -37.24 24.77
CA THR A 54 48.58 -36.38 25.58
C THR A 54 49.01 -34.91 25.48
N GLN A 55 50.32 -34.63 25.55
CA GLN A 55 50.85 -33.27 25.41
C GLN A 55 50.64 -32.72 23.99
N ARG A 56 50.80 -33.53 22.95
CA ARG A 56 50.53 -33.15 21.56
C ARG A 56 49.07 -32.79 21.35
N VAL A 57 48.15 -33.64 21.82
CA VAL A 57 46.69 -33.40 21.70
C VAL A 57 46.29 -32.13 22.46
N HIS A 58 46.81 -31.94 23.69
CA HIS A 58 46.52 -30.73 24.45
C HIS A 58 47.06 -29.45 23.78
N ALA A 59 48.27 -29.49 23.21
CA ALA A 59 48.83 -28.37 22.47
C ALA A 59 48.03 -28.05 21.18
N ALA A 60 47.55 -29.08 20.49
CA ALA A 60 46.65 -28.93 19.35
C ALA A 60 45.31 -28.30 19.77
N TRP A 61 44.74 -28.74 20.89
CA TRP A 61 43.51 -28.17 21.45
C TRP A 61 43.66 -26.69 21.83
N ILE A 62 44.74 -26.30 22.50
CA ILE A 62 44.99 -24.88 22.83
C ILE A 62 45.05 -24.03 21.55
N THR A 63 45.73 -24.53 20.52
CA THR A 63 45.87 -23.81 19.26
C THR A 63 44.53 -23.69 18.54
N ALA A 64 43.75 -24.78 18.50
CA ALA A 64 42.41 -24.79 17.95
C ALA A 64 41.46 -23.81 18.69
N ASN A 65 41.49 -23.79 20.01
CA ASN A 65 40.71 -22.83 20.81
C ASN A 65 41.12 -21.39 20.53
N ALA A 66 42.42 -21.08 20.50
CA ALA A 66 42.88 -19.74 20.17
C ALA A 66 42.41 -19.28 18.77
N THR A 67 42.39 -20.19 17.79
CA THR A 67 41.85 -19.88 16.45
C THR A 67 40.33 -19.68 16.46
N ALA A 68 39.59 -20.47 17.25
CA ALA A 68 38.15 -20.34 17.40
C ALA A 68 37.78 -19.02 18.10
N ASP A 69 38.51 -18.65 19.16
CA ASP A 69 38.33 -17.38 19.88
C ASP A 69 38.62 -16.17 18.97
N ALA A 70 39.69 -16.23 18.18
CA ALA A 70 40.01 -15.20 17.21
C ALA A 70 38.92 -15.06 16.12
N ALA A 71 38.40 -16.19 15.62
CA ALA A 71 37.30 -16.21 14.65
C ALA A 71 35.99 -15.65 15.26
N PHE A 72 35.70 -15.99 16.51
CA PHE A 72 34.55 -15.45 17.24
C PHE A 72 34.67 -13.95 17.45
N ALA A 73 35.83 -13.47 17.90
CA ALA A 73 36.10 -12.04 18.06
C ALA A 73 35.95 -11.26 16.74
N LYS A 74 36.40 -11.83 15.61
CA LYS A 74 36.18 -11.24 14.28
C LYS A 74 34.69 -11.17 13.94
N ARG A 75 33.93 -12.24 14.16
CA ARG A 75 32.47 -12.25 13.93
C ARG A 75 31.74 -11.21 14.78
N GLN A 76 32.12 -11.06 16.05
CA GLN A 76 31.53 -10.06 16.95
C GLN A 76 31.78 -8.63 16.45
N ARG A 77 32.98 -8.33 15.93
CA ARG A 77 33.27 -7.01 15.34
C ARG A 77 32.40 -6.74 14.11
N ILE A 78 32.28 -7.71 13.21
CA ILE A 78 31.44 -7.60 12.00
C ILE A 78 29.97 -7.39 12.39
N LEU A 79 29.47 -8.10 13.41
CA LEU A 79 28.09 -7.93 13.90
C LEU A 79 27.87 -6.54 14.50
N ALA A 80 28.80 -6.04 15.31
CA ALA A 80 28.71 -4.70 15.88
C ALA A 80 28.73 -3.61 14.81
N GLU A 81 29.58 -3.75 13.79
CA GLU A 81 29.63 -2.83 12.65
C GLU A 81 28.33 -2.88 11.82
N ARG A 82 27.81 -4.09 11.55
CA ARG A 82 26.51 -4.26 10.88
C ARG A 82 25.37 -3.62 11.67
N GLN A 83 25.35 -3.76 12.99
CA GLN A 83 24.34 -3.13 13.85
C GLN A 83 24.41 -1.60 13.77
N ARG A 84 25.61 -1.03 13.81
CA ARG A 84 25.79 0.43 13.63
C ARG A 84 25.30 0.91 12.27
N LEU A 85 25.64 0.18 11.20
CA LEU A 85 25.19 0.53 9.85
C LEU A 85 23.66 0.44 9.72
N MET A 86 23.03 -0.59 10.29
CA MET A 86 21.57 -0.70 10.27
C MET A 86 20.90 0.43 11.04
N GLU A 87 21.44 0.84 12.18
CA GLU A 87 20.90 1.98 12.94
C GLU A 87 21.03 3.29 12.15
N SER A 88 22.16 3.51 11.47
CA SER A 88 22.34 4.67 10.59
C SER A 88 21.35 4.68 9.42
N ILE A 89 21.12 3.53 8.78
CA ILE A 89 20.14 3.40 7.69
C ILE A 89 18.74 3.68 8.22
N LYS A 90 18.40 3.15 9.40
CA LYS A 90 17.10 3.38 10.03
C LYS A 90 16.86 4.87 10.31
N GLN A 91 17.87 5.57 10.80
CA GLN A 91 17.79 7.03 11.04
C GLN A 91 17.62 7.82 9.75
N GLN A 92 18.32 7.44 8.67
CA GLN A 92 18.15 8.07 7.35
C GLN A 92 16.74 7.87 6.80
N VAL A 93 16.21 6.65 6.85
CA VAL A 93 14.85 6.34 6.38
C VAL A 93 13.80 7.10 7.19
N GLU A 94 13.96 7.20 8.52
CA GLU A 94 13.03 7.98 9.36
C GLU A 94 13.09 9.47 9.04
N GLN A 95 14.29 10.01 8.79
CA GLN A 95 14.46 11.40 8.38
C GLN A 95 13.81 11.67 7.02
N GLU A 96 14.07 10.84 6.00
CA GLU A 96 13.44 10.95 4.67
C GLU A 96 11.91 10.87 4.77
N LYS A 97 11.39 9.98 5.63
CA LYS A 97 9.95 9.88 5.88
C LYS A 97 9.38 11.16 6.48
N MET A 98 10.05 11.78 7.46
CA MET A 98 9.61 13.05 8.02
C MET A 98 9.65 14.18 6.97
N GLU A 99 10.65 14.20 6.08
CA GLU A 99 10.73 15.17 4.99
C GLU A 99 9.59 15.01 3.97
N ILE A 100 9.24 13.77 3.62
CA ILE A 100 8.09 13.46 2.75
C ILE A 100 6.79 13.93 3.41
N GLU A 101 6.57 13.61 4.69
CA GLU A 101 5.35 13.98 5.41
C GLU A 101 5.21 15.51 5.54
N ALA A 102 6.32 16.22 5.80
CA ALA A 102 6.34 17.68 5.81
C ALA A 102 6.02 18.27 4.43
N ALA A 103 6.58 17.74 3.35
CA ALA A 103 6.31 18.19 1.99
C ALA A 103 4.86 17.90 1.55
N GLU A 104 4.29 16.76 1.96
CA GLU A 104 2.87 16.44 1.72
C GLU A 104 1.95 17.41 2.47
N LYS A 105 2.29 17.74 3.72
CA LYS A 105 1.55 18.72 4.50
C LYS A 105 1.61 20.12 3.88
N GLU A 106 2.79 20.57 3.44
CA GLU A 106 2.95 21.86 2.75
C GLU A 106 2.15 21.91 1.45
N ARG A 107 2.16 20.82 0.66
CA ARG A 107 1.33 20.70 -0.54
C ARG A 107 -0.16 20.74 -0.24
N ALA A 108 -0.61 20.09 0.84
CA ALA A 108 -1.99 20.11 1.27
C ALA A 108 -2.43 21.53 1.71
N GLU A 109 -1.59 22.22 2.47
CA GLU A 109 -1.82 23.62 2.88
C GLU A 109 -1.86 24.57 1.69
N ALA A 110 -0.94 24.42 0.72
CA ALA A 110 -0.94 25.21 -0.51
C ALA A 110 -2.16 24.92 -1.41
N MET A 111 -2.65 23.69 -1.42
CA MET A 111 -3.87 23.34 -2.15
C MET A 111 -5.12 23.98 -1.51
N GLU A 112 -5.18 23.99 -0.17
CA GLU A 112 -6.27 24.63 0.57
C GLU A 112 -6.25 26.15 0.40
N SER A 113 -5.08 26.79 0.39
CA SER A 113 -4.99 28.23 0.14
C SER A 113 -5.50 28.60 -1.25
N LEU A 114 -5.13 27.83 -2.28
CA LEU A 114 -5.65 28.02 -3.64
C LEU A 114 -7.17 27.81 -3.73
N ARG A 115 -7.73 26.89 -2.93
CA ARG A 115 -9.17 26.66 -2.85
C ARG A 115 -9.89 27.90 -2.30
N LEU A 116 -9.40 28.45 -1.19
CA LEU A 116 -9.97 29.65 -0.57
C LEU A 116 -9.86 30.87 -1.49
N GLU A 117 -8.73 31.06 -2.17
CA GLU A 117 -8.56 32.14 -3.15
C GLU A 117 -9.56 32.03 -4.30
N ARG A 118 -9.81 30.82 -4.78
CA ARG A 118 -10.81 30.57 -5.82
C ARG A 118 -12.23 30.83 -5.34
N GLU A 119 -12.57 30.40 -4.13
CA GLU A 119 -13.88 30.67 -3.52
C GLU A 119 -14.10 32.18 -3.34
N GLU A 120 -13.09 32.92 -2.91
CA GLU A 120 -13.16 34.38 -2.78
C GLU A 120 -13.32 35.07 -4.15
N ALA A 121 -12.60 34.59 -5.17
CA ALA A 121 -12.72 35.10 -6.54
C ALA A 121 -14.13 34.84 -7.12
N ASP A 122 -14.67 33.64 -6.90
CA ASP A 122 -16.01 33.25 -7.35
C ASP A 122 -17.09 34.07 -6.62
N GLU A 123 -16.93 34.33 -5.31
CA GLU A 123 -17.87 35.15 -4.53
C GLU A 123 -17.81 36.63 -4.97
N LYS A 124 -16.62 37.18 -5.25
CA LYS A 124 -16.47 38.54 -5.81
C LYS A 124 -17.12 38.64 -7.19
N HIS A 125 -16.89 37.66 -8.06
CA HIS A 125 -17.51 37.61 -9.38
C HIS A 125 -19.04 37.52 -9.26
N ARG A 126 -19.53 36.68 -8.34
CA ARG A 126 -20.96 36.52 -8.04
C ARG A 126 -21.60 37.82 -7.55
N ALA A 127 -20.98 38.52 -6.60
CA ALA A 127 -21.47 39.79 -6.10
C ALA A 127 -21.56 40.84 -7.21
N GLN A 128 -20.56 40.88 -8.09
CA GLN A 128 -20.53 41.78 -9.23
C GLN A 128 -21.64 41.48 -10.25
N VAL A 129 -21.85 40.21 -10.58
CA VAL A 129 -22.91 39.77 -11.50
C VAL A 129 -24.30 40.03 -10.90
N LEU A 130 -24.54 39.68 -9.64
CA LEU A 130 -25.82 39.89 -8.96
C LEU A 130 -26.16 41.38 -8.81
N ALA A 131 -25.19 42.23 -8.49
CA ALA A 131 -25.37 43.67 -8.40
C ALA A 131 -25.74 44.31 -9.75
N SER A 132 -25.42 43.65 -10.87
CA SER A 132 -25.73 44.13 -12.22
C SER A 132 -27.10 43.68 -12.76
N MET A 133 -27.88 42.89 -12.02
CA MET A 133 -29.15 42.29 -12.51
C MET A 133 -30.38 42.67 -11.68
N SER A 134 -31.53 42.86 -12.35
CA SER A 134 -32.83 43.06 -11.68
C SER A 134 -33.41 41.75 -11.11
N PRO A 135 -34.23 41.81 -10.05
CA PRO A 135 -34.83 40.62 -9.41
C PRO A 135 -35.69 39.77 -10.35
N GLU A 136 -36.35 40.36 -11.36
CA GLU A 136 -37.11 39.60 -12.35
C GLU A 136 -36.20 38.82 -13.33
N LYS A 137 -35.04 39.37 -13.70
CA LYS A 137 -34.07 38.71 -14.59
C LYS A 137 -33.34 37.54 -13.93
N GLN A 138 -33.13 37.57 -12.61
CA GLN A 138 -32.46 36.49 -11.89
C GLN A 138 -33.22 35.14 -11.98
N ARG A 139 -34.55 35.16 -12.15
CA ARG A 139 -35.39 33.95 -12.23
C ARG A 139 -35.46 33.32 -13.64
N GLU A 140 -35.12 34.06 -14.69
CA GLU A 140 -35.18 33.58 -16.09
C GLU A 140 -33.84 33.01 -16.61
N VAL A 141 -32.76 33.17 -15.83
CA VAL A 141 -31.36 33.04 -16.28
C VAL A 141 -30.66 31.76 -15.81
N VAL A 142 -31.25 30.96 -14.90
CA VAL A 142 -30.60 29.74 -14.38
C VAL A 142 -30.63 28.61 -15.43
N CYS A 143 -29.48 27.96 -15.61
CA CYS A 143 -29.35 26.81 -16.49
C CYS A 143 -30.12 25.61 -15.92
N ALA A 144 -31.26 25.31 -16.52
CA ALA A 144 -32.12 24.22 -16.06
C ALA A 144 -31.49 22.83 -16.18
N PHE A 145 -30.47 22.64 -17.04
CA PHE A 145 -29.73 21.38 -17.10
C PHE A 145 -28.74 21.28 -15.94
N TYR A 146 -27.94 22.32 -15.72
CA TYR A 146 -27.02 22.35 -14.59
C TYR A 146 -27.73 22.22 -13.24
N ALA A 147 -28.86 22.92 -13.06
CA ALA A 147 -29.66 22.79 -11.84
C ALA A 147 -30.15 21.34 -11.59
N ARG A 148 -30.51 20.61 -12.65
CA ARG A 148 -31.10 19.27 -12.54
C ARG A 148 -30.08 18.14 -12.56
N THR A 149 -28.93 18.32 -13.19
CA THR A 149 -27.94 17.25 -13.39
C THR A 149 -26.57 17.60 -12.83
N GLY A 150 -26.33 18.82 -12.34
CA GLY A 150 -25.00 19.29 -11.95
C GLY A 150 -24.02 19.47 -13.11
N THR A 151 -24.45 19.24 -14.35
CA THR A 151 -23.60 19.36 -15.55
C THR A 151 -24.36 20.03 -16.69
N CYS A 152 -23.60 20.66 -17.60
CA CYS A 152 -24.16 21.29 -18.78
C CYS A 152 -23.25 20.99 -19.96
N ARG A 153 -23.83 20.67 -21.12
CA ARG A 153 -23.08 20.40 -22.35
C ARG A 153 -22.18 21.57 -22.79
N PHE A 154 -22.51 22.78 -22.36
CA PHE A 154 -21.76 23.99 -22.69
C PHE A 154 -20.69 24.34 -21.66
N GLY A 155 -20.64 23.66 -20.50
CA GLY A 155 -19.65 23.92 -19.45
C GLY A 155 -19.60 25.40 -19.05
N ALA A 156 -18.38 25.96 -18.99
CA ALA A 156 -18.14 27.38 -18.70
C ALA A 156 -18.68 28.33 -19.79
N ASN A 157 -18.90 27.85 -21.02
CA ASN A 157 -19.42 28.65 -22.13
C ASN A 157 -20.95 28.70 -22.17
N CYS A 158 -21.64 28.28 -21.10
CA CYS A 158 -23.10 28.36 -21.04
C CYS A 158 -23.56 29.81 -20.97
N THR A 159 -24.53 30.19 -21.79
CA THR A 159 -25.15 31.52 -21.73
C THR A 159 -26.10 31.70 -20.54
N ARG A 160 -26.43 30.61 -19.85
CA ARG A 160 -27.28 30.58 -18.67
C ARG A 160 -26.42 30.39 -17.42
N TYR A 161 -26.85 30.97 -16.31
CA TYR A 161 -26.14 30.96 -15.04
C TYR A 161 -26.11 29.56 -14.42
N HIS A 162 -24.91 29.12 -14.02
CA HIS A 162 -24.68 27.91 -13.22
C HIS A 162 -24.52 28.32 -11.76
N THR A 163 -25.54 28.10 -10.95
CA THR A 163 -25.52 28.50 -9.53
C THR A 163 -24.41 27.76 -8.78
N PRO A 164 -23.44 28.46 -8.17
CA PRO A 164 -22.43 27.83 -7.33
C PRO A 164 -23.09 27.10 -6.15
N VAL A 165 -22.48 25.99 -5.75
CA VAL A 165 -23.00 25.12 -4.70
C VAL A 165 -22.04 25.13 -3.53
N THR A 166 -22.46 25.74 -2.42
CA THR A 166 -21.68 25.79 -1.18
C THR A 166 -22.02 24.63 -0.24
N SER A 167 -23.24 24.10 -0.32
CA SER A 167 -23.68 22.95 0.45
C SER A 167 -24.69 22.14 -0.35
N SER A 168 -24.57 20.81 -0.31
CA SER A 168 -25.49 19.87 -0.95
C SER A 168 -25.28 18.48 -0.38
N ARG A 169 -26.32 17.65 -0.40
CA ARG A 169 -26.22 16.20 -0.12
C ARG A 169 -25.69 15.42 -1.32
N PHE A 170 -25.66 16.04 -2.49
CA PHE A 170 -25.27 15.42 -3.76
C PHE A 170 -23.84 15.81 -4.15
N LEU A 171 -23.05 14.80 -4.44
CA LEU A 171 -21.67 14.87 -4.91
C LEU A 171 -21.58 14.29 -6.32
N LEU A 172 -20.76 14.90 -7.17
CA LEU A 172 -20.45 14.45 -8.52
C LEU A 172 -18.94 14.30 -8.70
N VAL A 173 -18.52 13.15 -9.22
CA VAL A 173 -17.19 12.94 -9.81
C VAL A 173 -17.33 12.74 -11.31
N GLN A 174 -16.87 13.73 -12.08
CA GLN A 174 -17.00 13.73 -13.53
C GLN A 174 -16.09 12.68 -14.19
N GLY A 175 -16.64 11.88 -15.10
CA GLY A 175 -15.87 10.94 -15.92
C GLY A 175 -15.07 9.87 -15.15
N MET A 176 -15.43 9.60 -13.90
CA MET A 176 -14.74 8.64 -13.02
C MET A 176 -14.79 7.22 -13.58
N HIS A 177 -15.95 6.81 -14.11
CA HIS A 177 -16.10 5.50 -14.72
C HIS A 177 -15.69 5.53 -16.20
N ALA A 178 -14.65 4.78 -16.55
CA ALA A 178 -14.21 4.62 -17.94
C ALA A 178 -15.13 3.64 -18.68
N ILE A 179 -16.21 4.15 -19.27
CA ILE A 179 -17.07 3.34 -20.15
C ILE A 179 -16.29 3.11 -21.44
N GLN A 180 -15.75 1.92 -21.66
CA GLN A 180 -15.26 1.49 -22.96
C GLN A 180 -16.47 1.28 -23.87
N LEU A 181 -16.95 2.36 -24.50
CA LEU A 181 -17.78 2.21 -25.69
C LEU A 181 -16.83 1.68 -26.76
N ALA A 182 -17.17 0.52 -27.33
CA ALA A 182 -16.44 -0.04 -28.47
C ALA A 182 -16.15 1.11 -29.44
N ALA A 183 -14.86 1.40 -29.65
CA ALA A 183 -14.44 2.10 -30.83
C ALA A 183 -14.96 1.30 -32.04
N ASP A 184 -15.27 1.98 -33.14
CA ASP A 184 -16.04 1.49 -34.30
C ASP A 184 -15.48 0.22 -35.00
N ASP A 185 -14.48 -0.49 -34.44
CA ASP A 185 -13.87 -1.71 -34.99
C ASP A 185 -13.61 -2.84 -33.95
N ALA A 186 -14.22 -2.84 -32.77
CA ALA A 186 -13.97 -3.86 -31.74
C ALA A 186 -15.22 -4.68 -31.40
N LEU A 187 -15.09 -6.01 -31.58
CA LEU A 187 -15.95 -7.12 -31.11
C LEU A 187 -16.98 -6.72 -30.04
N GLU A 188 -18.24 -7.15 -30.22
CA GLU A 188 -19.32 -7.02 -29.24
C GLU A 188 -18.83 -7.44 -27.85
N ILE A 189 -18.51 -6.47 -26.98
CA ILE A 189 -18.24 -6.75 -25.57
C ILE A 189 -19.51 -7.40 -25.03
N ASP A 190 -19.42 -8.66 -24.61
CA ASP A 190 -20.55 -9.41 -24.07
C ASP A 190 -21.20 -8.57 -22.97
N GLU A 191 -22.51 -8.34 -23.08
CA GLU A 191 -23.29 -7.55 -22.13
C GLU A 191 -23.09 -8.05 -20.69
N LYS A 192 -22.85 -9.35 -20.51
CA LYS A 192 -22.52 -9.94 -19.21
C LYS A 192 -21.16 -9.49 -18.69
N GLN A 193 -20.14 -9.42 -19.54
CA GLN A 193 -18.80 -8.97 -19.17
C GLN A 193 -18.82 -7.50 -18.75
N LEU A 194 -19.54 -6.64 -19.51
CA LEU A 194 -19.73 -5.24 -19.16
C LEU A 194 -20.43 -5.08 -17.80
N ARG A 195 -21.49 -5.86 -17.55
CA ARG A 195 -22.19 -5.84 -16.26
C ARG A 195 -21.30 -6.28 -15.10
N ARG A 196 -20.46 -7.29 -15.30
CA ARG A 196 -19.52 -7.79 -14.28
C ARG A 196 -18.46 -6.74 -13.96
N ALA A 197 -17.84 -6.15 -14.99
CA ALA A 197 -16.87 -5.08 -14.83
C ALA A 197 -17.47 -3.86 -14.13
N TYR A 198 -18.72 -3.50 -14.45
CA TYR A 198 -19.44 -2.44 -13.76
C TYR A 198 -19.74 -2.80 -12.29
N ALA A 199 -20.09 -4.06 -11.99
CA ALA A 199 -20.31 -4.50 -10.62
C ALA A 199 -19.06 -4.41 -9.76
N GLU A 200 -17.90 -4.81 -10.29
CA GLU A 200 -16.61 -4.68 -9.61
C GLU A 200 -16.28 -3.20 -9.34
N PHE A 201 -16.40 -2.34 -10.36
CA PHE A 201 -16.26 -0.89 -10.21
C PHE A 201 -17.20 -0.31 -9.14
N TYR A 202 -18.48 -0.67 -9.19
CA TYR A 202 -19.49 -0.15 -8.28
C TYR A 202 -19.19 -0.52 -6.83
N ASN A 203 -18.79 -1.76 -6.57
CA ASN A 203 -18.49 -2.23 -5.22
C ASN A 203 -17.23 -1.57 -4.66
N ASP A 204 -16.19 -1.41 -5.47
CA ASP A 204 -14.95 -0.73 -5.06
C ASP A 204 -15.23 0.74 -4.69
N VAL A 205 -15.93 1.44 -5.58
CA VAL A 205 -16.30 2.85 -5.39
C VAL A 205 -17.27 3.04 -4.21
N LEU A 206 -18.25 2.15 -4.04
CA LEU A 206 -19.17 2.20 -2.91
C LEU A 206 -18.44 2.03 -1.58
N ALA A 207 -17.53 1.05 -1.48
CA ALA A 207 -16.75 0.80 -0.28
C ALA A 207 -15.91 2.03 0.12
N GLU A 208 -15.37 2.77 -0.85
CA GLU A 208 -14.64 4.01 -0.59
C GLU A 208 -15.57 5.12 -0.10
N PHE A 209 -16.71 5.36 -0.75
CA PHE A 209 -17.63 6.43 -0.37
C PHE A 209 -18.31 6.23 0.99
N LEU A 210 -18.50 4.97 1.42
CA LEU A 210 -19.04 4.63 2.74
C LEU A 210 -18.13 5.08 3.90
N LYS A 211 -16.84 5.33 3.65
CA LYS A 211 -15.89 5.83 4.68
C LYS A 211 -16.21 7.24 5.15
N PHE A 212 -16.92 8.02 4.34
CA PHE A 212 -17.22 9.44 4.63
C PHE A 212 -18.60 9.66 5.22
N GLY A 213 -19.45 8.64 5.24
CA GLY A 213 -20.78 8.68 5.84
C GLY A 213 -21.79 7.77 5.18
N PHE A 214 -23.04 7.88 5.63
CA PHE A 214 -24.15 7.08 5.10
C PHE A 214 -24.53 7.52 3.69
N VAL A 215 -24.27 6.64 2.72
CA VAL A 215 -24.66 6.81 1.32
C VAL A 215 -26.12 6.39 1.15
N VAL A 216 -26.96 7.32 0.70
CA VAL A 216 -28.37 7.09 0.36
C VAL A 216 -28.46 6.43 -1.02
N GLN A 217 -27.74 6.96 -2.01
CA GLN A 217 -27.75 6.43 -3.36
C GLN A 217 -26.41 6.70 -4.07
N LEU A 218 -25.84 5.66 -4.68
CA LEU A 218 -24.68 5.75 -5.59
C LEU A 218 -25.14 5.43 -7.01
N THR A 219 -24.84 6.30 -7.98
CA THR A 219 -25.31 6.14 -9.36
C THR A 219 -24.24 6.54 -10.37
N THR A 220 -23.95 5.64 -11.31
CA THR A 220 -23.02 5.92 -12.41
C THR A 220 -23.79 6.11 -13.72
N CYS A 221 -23.44 7.13 -14.50
CA CYS A 221 -24.12 7.46 -15.74
C CYS A 221 -23.48 6.78 -16.95
N CYS A 222 -24.29 6.06 -17.73
CA CYS A 222 -23.93 5.40 -18.98
C CYS A 222 -24.24 6.23 -20.24
N ASN A 223 -24.42 7.55 -20.08
CA ASN A 223 -24.69 8.46 -21.18
C ASN A 223 -23.63 8.36 -22.29
N LEU A 224 -24.07 8.52 -23.55
CA LEU A 224 -23.16 8.70 -24.68
C LEU A 224 -22.62 10.14 -24.76
N ALA A 225 -23.38 11.10 -24.21
CA ALA A 225 -23.04 12.51 -24.20
C ALA A 225 -21.77 12.77 -23.34
N PRO A 226 -20.73 13.45 -23.87
CA PRO A 226 -19.45 13.61 -23.16
C PRO A 226 -19.54 14.25 -21.78
N HIS A 227 -20.44 15.23 -21.61
CA HIS A 227 -20.63 15.94 -20.34
C HIS A 227 -21.29 15.09 -19.23
N LEU A 228 -21.87 13.94 -19.58
CA LEU A 228 -22.54 13.02 -18.64
C LEU A 228 -21.90 11.64 -18.57
N ARG A 229 -21.10 11.27 -19.57
CA ARG A 229 -20.54 9.93 -19.72
C ARG A 229 -19.61 9.59 -18.56
N GLY A 230 -19.89 8.49 -17.87
CA GLY A 230 -19.04 7.99 -16.80
C GLY A 230 -19.08 8.82 -15.51
N ASN A 231 -19.99 9.80 -15.43
CA ASN A 231 -20.18 10.59 -14.22
C ASN A 231 -20.71 9.70 -13.10
N VAL A 232 -20.12 9.83 -11.91
CA VAL A 232 -20.56 9.14 -10.70
C VAL A 232 -21.18 10.17 -9.77
N TYR A 233 -22.44 9.93 -9.41
CA TYR A 233 -23.20 10.74 -8.47
C TYR A 233 -23.40 9.98 -7.17
N VAL A 234 -23.23 10.67 -6.05
CA VAL A 234 -23.43 10.12 -4.70
C VAL A 234 -24.36 11.05 -3.94
N GLU A 235 -25.45 10.52 -3.42
CA GLU A 235 -26.29 11.21 -2.44
C GLU A 235 -25.95 10.68 -1.04
N TYR A 236 -25.61 11.59 -0.14
CA TYR A 236 -25.39 11.30 1.27
C TYR A 236 -26.61 11.64 2.12
N GLN A 237 -26.67 11.05 3.31
CA GLN A 237 -27.71 11.35 4.29
C GLN A 237 -27.68 12.83 4.74
N THR A 238 -26.49 13.44 4.80
CA THR A 238 -26.28 14.81 5.29
C THR A 238 -25.31 15.55 4.38
N GLU A 239 -25.40 16.88 4.36
CA GLU A 239 -24.51 17.75 3.58
C GLU A 239 -23.07 17.69 4.11
N ALA A 240 -22.90 17.49 5.42
CA ALA A 240 -21.59 17.33 6.06
C ALA A 240 -20.83 16.10 5.56
N HIS A 241 -21.50 14.96 5.36
CA HIS A 241 -20.86 13.76 4.78
C HIS A 241 -20.41 14.01 3.34
N ALA A 242 -21.23 14.69 2.54
CA ALA A 242 -20.87 15.03 1.17
C ALA A 242 -19.66 15.98 1.12
N ALA A 243 -19.62 17.01 1.97
CA ALA A 243 -18.49 17.93 2.08
C ALA A 243 -17.21 17.20 2.52
N ALA A 244 -17.30 16.30 3.50
CA ALA A 244 -16.17 15.47 3.94
C ALA A 244 -15.63 14.59 2.81
N ALA A 245 -16.53 13.97 2.02
CA ALA A 245 -16.15 13.17 0.86
C ALA A 245 -15.46 14.01 -0.23
N VAL A 246 -15.94 15.23 -0.52
CA VAL A 246 -15.27 16.14 -1.46
C VAL A 246 -13.85 16.42 -0.99
N HIS A 247 -13.70 16.84 0.27
CA HIS A 247 -12.41 17.24 0.83
C HIS A 247 -11.39 16.09 0.85
N ALA A 248 -11.85 14.88 1.17
CA ALA A 248 -10.98 13.71 1.28
C ALA A 248 -10.63 13.06 -0.07
N LEU A 249 -11.48 13.22 -1.09
CA LEU A 249 -11.26 12.63 -2.43
C LEU A 249 -10.62 13.61 -3.42
N PHE A 250 -10.59 14.90 -3.12
CA PHE A 250 -9.99 15.91 -3.98
C PHE A 250 -8.51 15.61 -4.25
N GLY A 251 -8.14 15.52 -5.53
CA GLY A 251 -6.77 15.29 -5.95
C GLY A 251 -6.28 13.83 -5.83
N ARG A 252 -7.07 12.91 -5.27
CA ARG A 252 -6.74 11.48 -5.22
C ARG A 252 -6.84 10.85 -6.62
N PHE A 253 -6.23 9.69 -6.79
CA PHE A 253 -6.22 8.97 -8.07
C PHE A 253 -7.10 7.71 -8.02
N TYR A 254 -7.80 7.44 -9.12
CA TYR A 254 -8.51 6.19 -9.37
C TYR A 254 -8.28 5.78 -10.83
N ALA A 255 -7.83 4.53 -11.05
CA ALA A 255 -7.56 3.98 -12.38
C ALA A 255 -6.72 4.91 -13.29
N GLY A 256 -5.69 5.55 -12.73
CA GLY A 256 -4.79 6.46 -13.45
C GLY A 256 -5.36 7.86 -13.73
N LYS A 257 -6.57 8.18 -13.23
CA LYS A 257 -7.19 9.51 -13.34
C LYS A 257 -7.25 10.19 -11.99
N GLN A 258 -6.95 11.48 -11.97
CA GLN A 258 -7.14 12.31 -10.78
C GLN A 258 -8.62 12.66 -10.60
N LEU A 259 -9.08 12.65 -9.36
CA LEU A 259 -10.46 12.89 -8.97
C LEU A 259 -10.65 14.34 -8.55
N TYR A 260 -11.71 14.95 -9.08
CA TYR A 260 -12.16 16.30 -8.73
C TYR A 260 -13.64 16.24 -8.36
N PRO A 261 -13.98 15.70 -7.17
CA PRO A 261 -15.35 15.67 -6.67
C PRO A 261 -15.87 17.10 -6.49
N THR A 262 -17.14 17.32 -6.83
CA THR A 262 -17.81 18.62 -6.71
C THR A 262 -19.21 18.45 -6.13
N LEU A 263 -19.65 19.40 -5.31
CA LEU A 263 -21.05 19.45 -4.87
C LEU A 263 -21.92 19.93 -6.05
N VAL A 264 -23.12 19.36 -6.18
CA VAL A 264 -24.06 19.71 -7.26
C VAL A 264 -25.38 20.25 -6.72
N PRO A 265 -26.07 21.15 -7.43
CA PRO A 265 -27.29 21.82 -6.96
C PRO A 265 -28.53 20.91 -7.03
N MET A 266 -28.34 19.61 -7.27
CA MET A 266 -29.43 18.66 -7.41
C MET A 266 -30.16 18.51 -6.07
N ASP A 267 -31.48 18.54 -6.13
CA ASP A 267 -32.38 18.34 -4.99
C ASP A 267 -33.07 16.98 -5.03
N SER A 268 -33.22 16.40 -6.23
CA SER A 268 -33.95 15.17 -6.47
C SER A 268 -33.48 14.45 -7.73
N TRP A 269 -33.28 13.13 -7.61
CA TRP A 269 -33.00 12.25 -8.75
C TRP A 269 -34.07 12.27 -9.83
N ALA A 270 -35.35 12.42 -9.45
CA ALA A 270 -36.47 12.36 -10.39
C ALA A 270 -36.40 13.48 -11.44
N GLN A 271 -35.81 14.62 -11.09
CA GLN A 271 -35.65 15.74 -12.02
C GLN A 271 -34.43 15.56 -12.95
N GLY A 272 -33.39 14.86 -12.49
CA GLY A 272 -32.16 14.62 -13.24
C GLY A 272 -32.23 13.42 -14.18
N ILE A 273 -32.95 12.36 -13.80
CA ILE A 273 -33.04 11.11 -14.57
C ILE A 273 -33.92 11.28 -15.81
N CYS A 274 -33.45 10.74 -16.93
CA CYS A 274 -34.23 10.73 -18.16
C CYS A 274 -35.40 9.74 -18.06
N GLY A 275 -36.63 10.25 -17.93
CA GLY A 275 -37.82 9.41 -17.88
C GLY A 275 -38.02 8.49 -19.11
N LEU A 276 -37.59 8.94 -20.30
CA LEU A 276 -37.61 8.09 -21.50
C LEU A 276 -36.58 6.96 -21.44
N TYR A 277 -35.42 7.20 -20.82
CA TYR A 277 -34.39 6.17 -20.64
C TYR A 277 -34.85 5.13 -19.61
N GLN A 278 -35.46 5.58 -18.53
CA GLN A 278 -36.08 4.71 -17.53
C GLN A 278 -37.13 3.76 -18.16
N GLN A 279 -37.82 4.24 -19.21
CA GLN A 279 -38.76 3.45 -20.00
C GLN A 279 -38.13 2.70 -21.19
N ARG A 280 -36.81 2.75 -21.37
CA ARG A 280 -36.04 2.17 -22.50
C ARG A 280 -36.45 2.68 -23.89
N ARG A 281 -36.86 3.95 -23.98
CA ARG A 281 -37.30 4.61 -25.22
C ARG A 281 -36.52 5.87 -25.55
N CYS A 282 -35.40 6.13 -24.86
CA CYS A 282 -34.59 7.30 -25.16
C CYS A 282 -33.80 7.08 -26.45
N THR A 283 -34.19 7.81 -27.51
CA THR A 283 -33.53 7.79 -28.82
C THR A 283 -32.56 8.95 -29.03
N ARG A 284 -32.38 9.82 -28.02
CA ARG A 284 -31.56 11.04 -28.12
C ARG A 284 -30.06 10.78 -28.19
N GLY A 285 -29.59 9.56 -27.88
CA GLY A 285 -28.18 9.20 -28.00
C GLY A 285 -27.23 10.18 -27.28
N ARG A 286 -26.31 10.79 -28.05
CA ARG A 286 -25.33 11.79 -27.59
C ARG A 286 -25.94 13.15 -27.24
N ASP A 287 -27.19 13.41 -27.62
CA ASP A 287 -27.89 14.67 -27.39
C ASP A 287 -28.78 14.65 -26.14
N CYS A 288 -28.85 13.53 -25.41
CA CYS A 288 -29.59 13.49 -24.16
C CYS A 288 -28.83 14.24 -23.06
N ASN A 289 -29.47 15.27 -22.49
CA ASN A 289 -28.92 16.09 -21.40
C ASN A 289 -29.47 15.68 -20.01
N TYR A 290 -30.06 14.49 -19.90
CA TYR A 290 -30.57 13.92 -18.64
C TYR A 290 -29.83 12.63 -18.31
N LEU A 291 -29.77 12.28 -17.03
CA LEU A 291 -28.98 11.15 -16.53
C LEU A 291 -29.53 9.82 -17.05
N HIS A 292 -28.65 9.00 -17.61
CA HIS A 292 -28.91 7.60 -17.95
C HIS A 292 -28.15 6.73 -16.95
N PRO A 293 -28.75 6.35 -15.82
CA PRO A 293 -28.04 5.58 -14.79
C PRO A 293 -27.84 4.12 -15.23
N PHE A 294 -26.67 3.55 -14.92
CA PHE A 294 -26.48 2.11 -14.91
C PHE A 294 -27.40 1.45 -13.87
N ALA A 295 -27.79 0.21 -14.12
CA ALA A 295 -28.53 -0.58 -13.15
C ALA A 295 -27.64 -0.92 -11.94
N THR A 296 -28.13 -0.66 -10.73
CA THR A 296 -27.43 -1.01 -9.48
C THR A 296 -27.14 -2.50 -9.45
N PRO A 297 -25.86 -2.93 -9.27
CA PRO A 297 -25.49 -4.35 -9.33
C PRO A 297 -26.01 -5.21 -8.18
N VAL A 298 -26.33 -4.60 -7.03
CA VAL A 298 -26.57 -5.29 -5.75
C VAL A 298 -28.06 -5.47 -5.44
N GLU A 299 -28.95 -4.72 -6.08
CA GLU A 299 -30.39 -4.78 -5.83
C GLU A 299 -31.11 -5.71 -6.82
N ASP A 300 -31.80 -6.74 -6.31
CA ASP A 300 -32.71 -7.60 -7.09
C ASP A 300 -33.90 -6.80 -7.68
N THR A 301 -34.26 -5.72 -6.98
CA THR A 301 -35.25 -4.71 -7.38
C THR A 301 -34.63 -3.34 -7.17
N PRO A 302 -34.15 -2.67 -8.22
CA PRO A 302 -33.59 -1.35 -8.06
C PRO A 302 -34.61 -0.38 -7.46
N SER A 303 -34.12 0.59 -6.68
CA SER A 303 -34.91 1.72 -6.11
C SER A 303 -35.80 2.44 -7.12
N TYR A 304 -35.50 2.31 -8.42
CA TYR A 304 -36.37 2.61 -9.55
C TYR A 304 -36.74 1.30 -10.25
N ARG A 305 -38.03 1.07 -10.58
CA ARG A 305 -38.46 -0.16 -11.28
C ARG A 305 -37.67 -0.38 -12.59
N PHE A 306 -36.62 -1.20 -12.57
CA PHE A 306 -36.02 -1.80 -13.77
C PHE A 306 -36.57 -3.22 -13.91
N ARG A 307 -36.98 -3.58 -15.13
CA ARG A 307 -37.52 -4.90 -15.45
C ARG A 307 -36.47 -5.99 -15.22
N ARG A 308 -36.80 -7.03 -14.43
CA ARG A 308 -36.31 -8.40 -14.67
C ARG A 308 -36.67 -8.77 -16.11
N ARG A 309 -35.77 -9.45 -16.83
CA ARG A 309 -36.08 -10.02 -18.16
C ARG A 309 -37.34 -10.87 -18.01
N SER A 310 -38.38 -10.56 -18.77
CA SER A 310 -39.39 -11.56 -19.10
C SER A 310 -38.69 -12.65 -19.90
N SER A 311 -38.77 -13.89 -19.42
CA SER A 311 -38.35 -15.06 -20.15
C SER A 311 -38.98 -15.07 -21.55
N PRO A 312 -38.23 -15.37 -22.63
CA PRO A 312 -38.84 -15.58 -23.93
C PRO A 312 -39.50 -16.97 -23.99
N HIS A 313 -40.72 -16.98 -24.52
CA HIS A 313 -41.47 -18.11 -25.08
C HIS A 313 -42.07 -19.16 -24.13
N GLN A 314 -43.41 -19.16 -24.08
CA GLN A 314 -44.26 -20.31 -24.41
C GLN A 314 -45.59 -19.77 -24.99
N VAL A 315 -45.68 -19.71 -26.32
CA VAL A 315 -46.82 -20.14 -27.13
C VAL A 315 -46.23 -20.71 -28.42
#